data_AF-A0AAN6ZBD0-F1
#
_entry.id   AF-A0AAN6ZBD0-F1
#
_cell.length_a   1.000
_cell.length_b   1.000
_cell.length_c   1.000
_cell.angle_alpha   90.00
_cell.angle_beta   90.00
_cell.angle_gamma   90.00
#
_symmetry.space_group_name_H-M   'P 1'
#
loop_
_entity.id
_entity.type
_entity.pdbx_description
1 polymer ?
#
loop_
_entity_poly.entity_id
_entity_poly.type
_entity_poly.pdbx_seq_one_letter_code
_entity_poly.pdbx_strand_id
1 'polypeptide(L)'
;MLQLLALAAAVPAVLAQTYYGCYVDPPAGSLSGSTLVDYTAMTIAACELHCTGFDLWAVEYGGECTCGNALAQGSFPSFSTDCNVACPGDPLVACGGGNRLSLYGTSATAPAVTPYPHAPVTAYQDEGCWTETAGVRALDGPMGFSATAMTVAECGDYCLNSGHLWFGLEYAQECYCGGALNVNSTSVLPAECNMACSGNGAQTCGGSNRLSVYQWV
;
A
#
# COMPACT_ATOMS: atom_id res chain seq x y z
N MET A 1 -50.97 29.27 20.68
CA MET A 1 -50.60 28.08 19.91
C MET A 1 -49.39 28.46 19.08
N LEU A 2 -48.19 28.26 19.63
CA LEU A 2 -46.93 28.71 19.04
C LEU A 2 -46.40 27.59 18.14
N GLN A 3 -46.52 27.76 16.82
CA GLN A 3 -46.00 26.80 15.85
C GLN A 3 -44.48 26.93 15.80
N LEU A 4 -43.77 25.98 16.42
CA LEU A 4 -42.36 25.77 16.17
C LEU A 4 -42.20 25.29 14.72
N LEU A 5 -41.75 26.19 13.84
CA LEU A 5 -41.16 25.80 12.56
C LEU A 5 -39.80 25.18 12.87
N ALA A 6 -39.75 23.85 12.94
CA ALA A 6 -38.50 23.11 12.89
C ALA A 6 -37.91 23.29 11.48
N LEU A 7 -36.91 24.16 11.34
CA LEU A 7 -36.00 24.09 10.19
C LEU A 7 -35.23 22.77 10.33
N ALA A 8 -35.69 21.74 9.64
CA ALA A 8 -34.85 20.60 9.32
C ALA A 8 -33.71 21.14 8.46
N ALA A 9 -32.53 21.32 9.05
CA ALA A 9 -31.32 21.49 8.27
C ALA A 9 -31.22 20.22 7.41
N ALA A 10 -31.39 20.36 6.09
CA ALA A 10 -30.97 19.33 5.18
C ALA A 10 -29.46 19.25 5.36
N VAL A 11 -29.00 18.29 6.16
CA VAL A 11 -27.61 17.86 6.14
C VAL A 11 -27.37 17.54 4.66
N PRO A 12 -26.55 18.31 3.93
CA PRO A 12 -26.16 17.89 2.59
C PRO A 12 -25.65 16.47 2.78
N ALA A 13 -26.14 15.51 1.99
CA ALA A 13 -25.63 14.15 2.06
C ALA A 13 -24.11 14.28 2.06
N VAL A 14 -23.48 14.02 3.21
CA VAL A 14 -22.03 13.95 3.31
C VAL A 14 -21.71 12.92 2.24
N LEU A 15 -21.02 13.34 1.19
CA LEU A 15 -20.52 12.40 0.19
C LEU A 15 -19.88 11.29 1.00
N ALA A 16 -20.37 10.05 0.84
CA ALA A 16 -19.87 8.93 1.60
C ALA A 16 -18.44 8.66 1.11
N GLN A 17 -17.49 9.45 1.60
CA GLN A 17 -16.11 9.36 1.21
C GLN A 17 -15.59 8.03 1.72
N THR A 18 -14.96 7.29 0.82
CA THR A 18 -14.40 5.99 1.11
C THR A 18 -12.89 6.14 1.16
N TYR A 19 -12.29 5.75 2.28
CA TYR A 19 -10.86 5.53 2.35
C TYR A 19 -10.53 4.22 1.64
N TYR A 20 -9.74 4.27 0.57
CA TYR A 20 -9.38 3.10 -0.22
C TYR A 20 -8.13 2.38 0.28
N GLY A 21 -7.31 3.06 1.09
CA GLY A 21 -6.07 2.49 1.64
C GLY A 21 -4.83 3.32 1.34
N CYS A 22 -3.68 2.71 1.62
CA CYS A 22 -2.38 3.27 1.28
C CYS A 22 -1.99 2.85 -0.14
N TYR A 23 -1.56 3.79 -0.97
CA TYR A 23 -1.17 3.55 -2.36
C TYR A 23 0.26 4.02 -2.60
N VAL A 24 0.98 3.34 -3.49
CA VAL A 24 2.29 3.80 -3.97
C VAL A 24 2.09 5.09 -4.77
N ASP A 25 2.89 6.12 -4.47
CA ASP A 25 3.05 7.26 -5.37
C ASP A 25 4.26 7.03 -6.29
N PRO A 26 4.05 6.78 -7.61
CA PRO A 26 5.15 6.61 -8.53
C PRO A 26 5.83 7.97 -8.79
N PRO A 27 7.07 8.01 -9.30
CA PRO A 27 7.78 9.27 -9.58
C PRO A 27 7.06 10.25 -10.52
N ALA A 28 6.08 9.76 -11.29
CA ALA A 28 5.25 10.58 -12.17
C ALA A 28 3.99 11.17 -11.48
N GLY A 29 3.77 10.83 -10.21
CA GLY A 29 2.56 11.12 -9.43
C GLY A 29 1.40 10.19 -9.77
N SER A 30 0.57 9.88 -8.77
CA SER A 30 -0.60 8.99 -8.93
C SER A 30 -1.82 9.68 -9.48
N LEU A 31 -2.00 10.97 -9.16
CA LEU A 31 -3.15 11.77 -9.56
C LEU A 31 -2.68 13.04 -10.28
N SER A 32 -3.32 13.37 -11.39
CA SER A 32 -2.86 14.42 -12.33
C SER A 32 -3.74 15.67 -12.35
N GLY A 33 -4.56 15.88 -11.33
CA GLY A 33 -5.50 16.99 -11.21
C GLY A 33 -4.91 18.18 -10.45
N SER A 34 -5.73 18.77 -9.58
CA SER A 34 -5.33 19.90 -8.73
C SER A 34 -4.47 19.44 -7.55
N THR A 35 -3.66 20.36 -7.02
CA THR A 35 -2.80 20.09 -5.85
C THR A 35 -2.89 21.23 -4.84
N LEU A 36 -2.76 20.89 -3.56
CA LEU A 36 -2.65 21.82 -2.44
C LEU A 36 -1.52 21.34 -1.51
N VAL A 37 -0.66 22.24 -1.05
CA VAL A 37 0.41 21.90 -0.10
C VAL A 37 0.29 22.77 1.14
N ASP A 38 0.24 22.13 2.31
CA ASP A 38 0.19 22.77 3.62
C ASP A 38 0.85 21.88 4.70
N TYR A 39 2.16 22.03 4.89
CA TYR A 39 2.89 21.27 5.92
C TYR A 39 2.61 21.72 7.36
N THR A 40 1.76 22.71 7.60
CA THR A 40 1.45 23.19 8.96
C THR A 40 0.03 22.89 9.40
N ALA A 41 -0.92 22.75 8.47
CA ALA A 41 -2.33 22.57 8.81
C ALA A 41 -3.11 21.60 7.90
N MET A 42 -2.45 20.83 7.02
CA MET A 42 -3.12 19.81 6.21
C MET A 42 -3.95 18.85 7.08
N THR A 43 -5.17 18.58 6.61
CA THR A 43 -6.09 17.57 7.14
C THR A 43 -6.77 16.85 5.98
N ILE A 44 -7.30 15.67 6.28
CA ILE A 44 -8.17 14.91 5.37
C ILE A 44 -9.32 15.78 4.83
N ALA A 45 -10.02 16.51 5.71
CA ALA A 45 -11.14 17.37 5.33
C ALA A 45 -10.72 18.58 4.47
N ALA A 46 -9.53 19.15 4.71
CA ALA A 46 -9.01 20.24 3.89
C ALA A 46 -8.68 19.77 2.47
N CYS A 47 -8.07 18.59 2.33
CA CYS A 47 -7.79 18.02 1.02
C CYS A 47 -9.07 17.63 0.27
N GLU A 48 -10.03 16.98 0.96
CA GLU A 48 -11.35 16.67 0.41
C GLU A 48 -12.05 17.92 -0.14
N LEU A 49 -12.09 19.00 0.67
CA LEU A 49 -12.71 20.25 0.26
C LEU A 49 -12.03 20.85 -0.97
N HIS A 50 -10.69 20.86 -1.01
CA HIS A 50 -9.92 21.31 -2.15
C HIS A 50 -10.24 20.52 -3.42
N CYS A 51 -10.40 19.21 -3.29
CA CYS A 51 -10.66 18.29 -4.40
C CYS A 51 -12.14 18.15 -4.77
N THR A 52 -13.01 19.06 -4.32
CA THR A 52 -14.41 19.09 -4.75
C THR A 52 -14.51 19.11 -6.28
N GLY A 53 -15.18 18.12 -6.87
CA GLY A 53 -15.33 17.96 -8.32
C GLY A 53 -14.36 16.94 -8.96
N PHE A 54 -13.50 16.31 -8.16
CA PHE A 54 -12.71 15.14 -8.54
C PHE A 54 -13.28 13.86 -7.92
N ASP A 55 -13.11 12.73 -8.58
CA ASP A 55 -13.54 11.42 -8.08
C ASP A 55 -12.61 10.86 -6.99
N LEU A 56 -11.32 11.22 -7.07
CA LEU A 56 -10.25 10.78 -6.20
C LEU A 56 -9.48 11.97 -5.63
N TRP A 57 -9.01 11.78 -4.42
CA TRP A 57 -8.05 12.67 -3.79
C TRP A 57 -7.18 11.90 -2.82
N ALA A 58 -5.99 12.42 -2.57
CA ALA A 58 -5.01 11.75 -1.73
C ALA A 58 -4.17 12.76 -0.99
N VAL A 59 -3.67 12.33 0.17
CA VAL A 59 -2.67 13.07 0.94
C VAL A 59 -1.37 12.29 1.03
N GLU A 60 -0.26 13.00 0.90
CA GLU A 60 1.11 12.49 0.93
C GLU A 60 1.96 13.27 1.92
N TYR A 61 2.92 12.58 2.54
CA TYR A 61 3.97 13.16 3.37
C TYR A 61 3.50 14.22 4.38
N GLY A 62 2.31 14.01 4.94
CA GLY A 62 1.66 14.87 5.91
C GLY A 62 1.02 16.13 5.32
N GLY A 63 1.66 16.80 4.36
CA GLY A 63 1.27 18.15 3.93
C GLY A 63 0.85 18.29 2.48
N GLU A 64 0.94 17.24 1.66
CA GLU A 64 0.71 17.32 0.22
C GLU A 64 -0.65 16.72 -0.09
N CYS A 65 -1.48 17.44 -0.84
CA CYS A 65 -2.80 17.00 -1.29
C CYS A 65 -2.84 17.03 -2.81
N THR A 66 -3.33 15.97 -3.42
CA THR A 66 -3.49 15.84 -4.86
C THR A 66 -4.86 15.27 -5.21
N CYS A 67 -5.43 15.74 -6.32
CA CYS A 67 -6.75 15.35 -6.80
C CYS A 67 -6.64 14.67 -8.17
N GLY A 68 -7.60 13.83 -8.54
CA GLY A 68 -7.67 13.22 -9.87
C GLY A 68 -8.94 12.42 -10.08
N ASN A 69 -9.12 11.87 -11.28
CA ASN A 69 -10.29 11.04 -11.60
C ASN A 69 -9.92 9.58 -11.92
N ALA A 70 -8.63 9.27 -11.95
CA ALA A 70 -8.10 7.93 -12.17
C ALA A 70 -6.68 7.86 -11.59
N LEU A 71 -6.25 6.66 -11.23
CA LEU A 71 -4.86 6.39 -10.84
C LEU A 71 -3.97 6.29 -12.08
N ALA A 72 -2.81 6.92 -12.01
CA ALA A 72 -1.75 6.76 -12.98
C ALA A 72 -1.12 5.35 -12.90
N GLN A 73 -0.42 4.96 -13.96
CA GLN A 73 0.33 3.71 -13.97
C GLN A 73 1.37 3.68 -12.84
N GLY A 74 1.48 2.54 -12.17
CA GLY A 74 2.40 2.35 -11.05
C GLY A 74 1.85 2.81 -9.71
N SER A 75 0.62 3.32 -9.66
CA SER A 75 -0.11 3.49 -8.41
C SER A 75 -1.03 2.29 -8.15
N PHE A 76 -0.76 1.59 -7.04
CA PHE A 76 -1.43 0.39 -6.60
C PHE A 76 -1.36 0.30 -5.06
N PRO A 77 -2.16 -0.58 -4.42
CA PRO A 77 -2.16 -0.70 -2.97
C PRO A 77 -0.76 -1.04 -2.42
N SER A 78 -0.36 -0.32 -1.39
CA SER A 78 0.79 -0.63 -0.54
C SER A 78 0.32 -1.09 0.83
N PHE A 79 1.26 -1.54 1.66
CA PHE A 79 0.98 -1.87 3.04
C PHE A 79 0.50 -0.64 3.81
N SER A 80 -0.55 -0.80 4.63
CA SER A 80 -1.15 0.32 5.36
C SER A 80 -0.17 1.03 6.29
N THR A 81 0.83 0.33 6.79
CA THR A 81 1.90 0.87 7.65
C THR A 81 2.89 1.76 6.93
N ASP A 82 2.88 1.80 5.59
CA ASP A 82 3.67 2.74 4.80
C ASP A 82 3.07 4.15 4.81
N CYS A 83 1.76 4.26 5.04
CA CYS A 83 1.06 5.53 5.23
C CYS A 83 1.00 5.86 6.74
N ASN A 84 2.15 6.25 7.29
CA ASN A 84 2.34 6.44 8.74
C ASN A 84 2.70 7.88 9.14
N VAL A 85 2.70 8.83 8.20
CA VAL A 85 2.95 10.24 8.50
C VAL A 85 1.66 10.87 8.97
N ALA A 86 1.67 11.47 10.16
CA ALA A 86 0.50 12.15 10.71
C ALA A 86 0.19 13.46 9.94
N CYS A 87 -1.09 13.78 9.81
CA CYS A 87 -1.53 15.08 9.31
C CYS A 87 -1.12 16.18 10.32
N PRO A 88 -0.48 17.29 9.89
CA PRO A 88 -0.08 18.36 10.81
C PRO A 88 -1.28 19.09 11.41
N GLY A 89 -2.41 19.17 10.70
CA GLY A 89 -3.66 19.76 11.21
C GLY A 89 -4.54 18.79 12.00
N ASP A 90 -4.25 17.49 11.98
CA ASP A 90 -4.95 16.45 12.77
C ASP A 90 -3.99 15.28 13.09
N PRO A 91 -3.17 15.40 14.15
CA PRO A 91 -2.07 14.46 14.41
C PRO A 91 -2.48 13.01 14.71
N LEU A 92 -3.76 12.72 14.87
CA LEU A 92 -4.27 11.37 15.10
C LEU A 92 -4.60 10.62 13.81
N VAL A 93 -4.53 11.29 12.66
CA VAL A 93 -4.89 10.75 11.35
C VAL A 93 -3.66 10.68 10.45
N ALA A 94 -3.55 9.59 9.67
CA ALA A 94 -2.46 9.41 8.72
C ALA A 94 -2.72 10.15 7.41
N CYS A 95 -1.76 10.99 7.02
CA CYS A 95 -1.70 11.73 5.76
C CYS A 95 -0.57 11.19 4.85
N GLY A 96 -0.68 9.91 4.48
CA GLY A 96 0.29 9.26 3.60
C GLY A 96 1.63 8.95 4.26
N GLY A 97 2.68 8.93 3.44
CA GLY A 97 4.07 8.67 3.79
C GLY A 97 4.99 9.13 2.66
N GLY A 98 6.28 8.81 2.72
CA GLY A 98 7.19 9.15 1.62
C GLY A 98 6.91 8.29 0.39
N ASN A 99 6.48 8.89 -0.73
CA ASN A 99 6.01 8.18 -1.94
C ASN A 99 4.81 7.26 -1.65
N ARG A 100 3.93 7.69 -0.74
CA ARG A 100 2.79 6.89 -0.23
C ARG A 100 1.58 7.78 0.01
N LEU A 101 0.49 7.43 -0.65
CA LEU A 101 -0.76 8.18 -0.60
C LEU A 101 -1.78 7.51 0.32
N SER A 102 -2.33 8.25 1.29
CA SER A 102 -3.63 7.87 1.85
C SER A 102 -4.70 8.27 0.81
N LEU A 103 -5.25 7.29 0.09
CA LEU A 103 -6.16 7.52 -1.04
C LEU A 103 -7.63 7.45 -0.61
N TYR A 104 -8.42 8.40 -1.11
CA TYR A 104 -9.85 8.53 -0.86
C TYR A 104 -10.61 8.77 -2.15
N GLY A 105 -11.93 8.57 -2.11
CA GLY A 105 -12.81 8.97 -3.21
C GLY A 105 -14.29 8.79 -2.91
N THR A 106 -15.09 9.07 -3.93
CA THR A 106 -16.55 9.21 -3.82
C THR A 106 -17.33 7.91 -4.09
N SER A 107 -16.67 6.88 -4.62
CA SER A 107 -17.26 5.56 -4.89
C SER A 107 -17.13 4.63 -3.70
N ALA A 108 -18.06 3.69 -3.54
CA ALA A 108 -17.97 2.63 -2.54
C ALA A 108 -16.86 1.60 -2.82
N THR A 109 -16.34 1.56 -4.06
CA THR A 109 -15.29 0.64 -4.48
C THR A 109 -14.00 1.39 -4.84
N ALA A 110 -12.86 0.76 -4.56
CA ALA A 110 -11.56 1.28 -4.95
C ALA A 110 -11.46 1.50 -6.47
N PRO A 111 -10.67 2.50 -6.92
CA PRO A 111 -10.44 2.74 -8.34
C PRO A 111 -9.70 1.57 -9.00
N ALA A 112 -9.86 1.44 -10.31
CA ALA A 112 -9.04 0.51 -11.08
C ALA A 112 -7.57 0.95 -11.04
N VAL A 113 -6.68 -0.04 -10.88
CA VAL A 113 -5.22 0.16 -10.86
C VAL A 113 -4.62 -0.26 -12.20
N THR A 114 -3.52 0.40 -12.57
CA THR A 114 -2.69 -0.04 -13.70
C THR A 114 -1.28 -0.29 -13.17
N PRO A 115 -0.96 -1.54 -12.75
CA PRO A 115 0.33 -1.83 -12.15
C PRO A 115 1.51 -1.70 -13.12
N TYR A 116 2.73 -1.90 -12.62
CA TYR A 116 3.90 -1.95 -13.49
C TYR A 116 3.81 -3.13 -14.46
N PRO A 117 4.25 -2.98 -15.72
CA PRO A 117 4.20 -4.08 -16.70
C PRO A 117 5.02 -5.29 -16.24
N HIS A 118 4.43 -6.48 -16.39
CA HIS A 118 5.09 -7.76 -16.17
C HIS A 118 4.57 -8.80 -17.19
N ALA A 119 5.22 -9.96 -17.26
CA ALA A 119 4.73 -11.06 -18.06
C ALA A 119 3.39 -11.59 -17.51
N PRO A 120 2.44 -12.05 -18.35
CA PRO A 120 1.21 -12.65 -17.86
C PRO A 120 1.50 -13.87 -16.97
N VAL A 121 0.88 -13.91 -15.80
CA VAL A 121 0.99 -14.97 -14.78
C VAL A 121 -0.38 -15.23 -14.17
N THR A 122 -0.58 -16.42 -13.60
CA THR A 122 -1.89 -16.84 -13.05
C THR A 122 -1.82 -17.46 -11.66
N ALA A 123 -0.65 -17.92 -11.24
CA ALA A 123 -0.44 -18.51 -9.92
C ALA A 123 1.00 -18.25 -9.45
N TYR A 124 1.23 -18.34 -8.15
CA TYR A 124 2.59 -18.42 -7.60
C TYR A 124 2.92 -19.84 -7.15
N GLN A 125 4.18 -20.23 -7.32
CA GLN A 125 4.75 -21.48 -6.84
C GLN A 125 5.62 -21.20 -5.60
N ASP A 126 5.64 -22.15 -4.67
CA ASP A 126 6.55 -22.14 -3.52
C ASP A 126 7.91 -22.68 -3.95
N GLU A 127 8.93 -21.83 -3.91
CA GLU A 127 10.32 -22.14 -4.25
C GLU A 127 11.12 -22.63 -3.03
N GLY A 128 10.51 -22.65 -1.85
CA GLY A 128 11.06 -23.16 -0.61
C GLY A 128 11.71 -22.10 0.28
N CYS A 129 12.56 -22.56 1.20
CA CYS A 129 13.26 -21.70 2.16
C CYS A 129 14.69 -21.38 1.69
N TRP A 130 15.03 -20.10 1.67
CA TRP A 130 16.29 -19.61 1.12
C TRP A 130 16.99 -18.64 2.08
N THR A 131 18.31 -18.53 2.00
CA THR A 131 19.07 -17.61 2.84
C THR A 131 19.00 -16.17 2.34
N GLU A 132 18.97 -15.20 3.26
CA GLU A 132 19.52 -13.88 2.94
C GLU A 132 21.01 -13.98 2.57
N THR A 133 21.53 -13.00 1.83
CA THR A 133 22.93 -13.04 1.37
C THR A 133 23.83 -12.09 2.16
N ALA A 134 25.14 -12.34 2.14
CA ALA A 134 26.10 -11.49 2.84
C ALA A 134 26.30 -10.15 2.11
N GLY A 135 25.81 -9.05 2.70
CA GLY A 135 26.06 -7.69 2.23
C GLY A 135 25.19 -7.21 1.07
N VAL A 136 24.30 -8.07 0.54
CA VAL A 136 23.26 -7.72 -0.43
C VAL A 136 21.97 -8.47 -0.10
N ARG A 137 20.84 -8.07 -0.69
CA ARG A 137 19.55 -8.77 -0.51
C ARG A 137 19.45 -9.99 -1.43
N ALA A 138 18.77 -11.04 -0.95
CA ALA A 138 18.38 -12.17 -1.78
C ALA A 138 17.40 -11.76 -2.90
N LEU A 139 16.53 -10.80 -2.61
CA LEU A 139 15.60 -10.16 -3.54
C LEU A 139 15.77 -8.64 -3.43
N ASP A 140 16.21 -7.99 -4.50
CA ASP A 140 16.75 -6.62 -4.51
C ASP A 140 15.78 -5.55 -5.04
N GLY A 141 14.52 -5.91 -5.26
CA GLY A 141 13.45 -5.01 -5.66
C GLY A 141 12.82 -4.27 -4.47
N PRO A 142 11.62 -3.70 -4.67
CA PRO A 142 10.84 -3.06 -3.62
C PRO A 142 10.63 -3.98 -2.42
N MET A 143 10.58 -3.38 -1.25
CA MET A 143 10.21 -4.07 -0.02
C MET A 143 8.94 -3.48 0.57
N GLY A 144 8.32 -4.23 1.46
CA GLY A 144 7.17 -3.80 2.23
C GLY A 144 7.16 -4.46 3.60
N PHE A 145 6.33 -3.94 4.48
CA PHE A 145 6.27 -4.36 5.87
C PHE A 145 4.84 -4.30 6.37
N SER A 146 4.41 -5.27 7.16
CA SER A 146 3.16 -5.17 7.91
C SER A 146 3.23 -6.01 9.18
N ALA A 147 3.19 -5.34 10.34
CA ALA A 147 3.25 -5.99 11.65
C ALA A 147 1.99 -6.81 11.99
N THR A 148 0.89 -6.65 11.24
CA THR A 148 -0.41 -7.25 11.59
C THR A 148 -1.18 -7.86 10.42
N ALA A 149 -0.80 -7.57 9.18
CA ALA A 149 -1.56 -8.01 8.01
C ALA A 149 -0.71 -8.80 7.00
N MET A 150 0.57 -9.05 7.25
CA MET A 150 1.41 -9.77 6.29
C MET A 150 0.86 -11.17 6.03
N THR A 151 0.65 -11.49 4.76
CA THR A 151 0.31 -12.83 4.26
C THR A 151 1.12 -13.11 3.01
N VAL A 152 1.23 -14.39 2.63
CA VAL A 152 1.92 -14.77 1.38
C VAL A 152 1.29 -14.07 0.16
N ALA A 153 -0.05 -14.02 0.11
CA ALA A 153 -0.78 -13.39 -0.98
C ALA A 153 -0.55 -11.87 -1.03
N GLU A 154 -0.56 -11.19 0.11
CA GLU A 154 -0.37 -9.73 0.15
C GLU A 154 1.03 -9.33 -0.33
N CYS A 155 2.06 -10.09 0.06
CA CYS A 155 3.40 -9.88 -0.49
C CYS A 155 3.48 -10.20 -1.99
N GLY A 156 2.86 -11.31 -2.41
CA GLY A 156 2.80 -11.72 -3.81
C GLY A 156 2.15 -10.66 -4.71
N ASP A 157 1.02 -10.12 -4.29
CA ASP A 157 0.28 -9.08 -5.02
C ASP A 157 1.07 -7.76 -5.06
N TYR A 158 1.70 -7.35 -3.96
CA TYR A 158 2.57 -6.17 -3.93
C TYR A 158 3.75 -6.29 -4.91
N CYS A 159 4.42 -7.45 -4.92
CA CYS A 159 5.54 -7.68 -5.83
C CYS A 159 5.10 -7.78 -7.28
N LEU A 160 3.98 -8.47 -7.57
CA LEU A 160 3.44 -8.54 -8.91
C LEU A 160 3.10 -7.14 -9.44
N ASN A 161 2.41 -6.34 -8.64
CA ASN A 161 1.99 -4.99 -9.01
C ASN A 161 3.16 -4.01 -9.17
N SER A 162 4.30 -4.27 -8.52
CA SER A 162 5.55 -3.54 -8.73
C SER A 162 6.39 -4.06 -9.90
N GLY A 163 5.90 -5.04 -10.66
CA GLY A 163 6.55 -5.57 -11.87
C GLY A 163 7.55 -6.71 -11.59
N HIS A 164 7.50 -7.30 -10.40
CA HIS A 164 8.42 -8.33 -9.96
C HIS A 164 7.72 -9.68 -9.78
N LEU A 165 8.27 -10.72 -10.43
CA LEU A 165 7.69 -12.06 -10.38
C LEU A 165 8.23 -12.90 -9.23
N TRP A 166 9.36 -12.52 -8.63
CA TRP A 166 9.89 -13.18 -7.44
C TRP A 166 9.53 -12.39 -6.21
N PHE A 167 9.09 -13.09 -5.18
CA PHE A 167 8.82 -12.50 -3.88
C PHE A 167 9.23 -13.43 -2.75
N GLY A 168 9.57 -12.85 -1.61
CA GLY A 168 10.04 -13.55 -0.45
C GLY A 168 9.56 -12.89 0.82
N LEU A 169 9.19 -13.72 1.80
CA LEU A 169 8.74 -13.24 3.10
C LEU A 169 9.79 -13.56 4.16
N GLU A 170 10.11 -12.58 4.99
CA GLU A 170 11.07 -12.70 6.08
C GLU A 170 10.46 -12.23 7.40
N TYR A 171 10.95 -12.80 8.50
CA TYR A 171 10.68 -12.33 9.86
C TYR A 171 9.19 -12.13 10.20
N ALA A 172 8.30 -12.97 9.66
CA ALA A 172 6.83 -12.91 9.79
C ALA A 172 6.11 -11.74 9.10
N GLN A 173 6.79 -10.63 8.86
CA GLN A 173 6.15 -9.33 8.60
C GLN A 173 6.81 -8.52 7.48
N GLU A 174 7.91 -9.01 6.91
CA GLU A 174 8.65 -8.35 5.84
C GLU A 174 8.35 -9.02 4.51
N CYS A 175 8.23 -8.21 3.47
CA CYS A 175 8.03 -8.63 2.10
C CYS A 175 9.15 -8.05 1.23
N TYR A 176 9.75 -8.90 0.39
CA TYR A 176 10.82 -8.53 -0.52
C TYR A 176 10.47 -8.98 -1.93
N CYS A 177 10.62 -8.09 -2.89
CA CYS A 177 10.38 -8.34 -4.30
C CYS A 177 11.69 -8.46 -5.07
N GLY A 178 11.69 -9.15 -6.20
CA GLY A 178 12.88 -9.23 -7.06
C GLY A 178 12.54 -9.60 -8.50
N GLY A 179 13.42 -9.23 -9.42
CA GLY A 179 13.36 -9.74 -10.79
C GLY A 179 13.86 -11.20 -10.89
N ALA A 180 14.73 -11.60 -9.96
CA ALA A 180 15.28 -12.93 -9.82
C ALA A 180 15.78 -13.13 -8.38
N LEU A 181 15.92 -14.38 -7.97
CA LEU A 181 16.64 -14.71 -6.74
C LEU A 181 18.15 -14.55 -6.94
N ASN A 182 18.83 -13.90 -5.98
CA ASN A 182 20.27 -13.72 -6.02
C ASN A 182 21.00 -15.07 -6.08
N VAL A 183 21.99 -15.20 -6.96
CA VAL A 183 22.77 -16.44 -7.17
C VAL A 183 23.54 -16.90 -5.93
N ASN A 184 23.79 -16.02 -4.97
CA ASN A 184 24.45 -16.33 -3.70
C ASN A 184 23.47 -16.75 -2.60
N SER A 185 22.16 -16.65 -2.85
CA SER A 185 21.15 -17.21 -1.96
C SER A 185 21.13 -18.73 -2.15
N THR A 186 21.13 -19.48 -1.05
CA THR A 186 21.11 -20.94 -1.09
C THR A 186 19.84 -21.49 -0.46
N SER A 187 19.34 -22.58 -1.04
CA SER A 187 18.22 -23.31 -0.48
C SER A 187 18.66 -23.99 0.83
N VAL A 188 17.78 -23.93 1.83
CA VAL A 188 17.99 -24.52 3.15
C VAL A 188 16.79 -25.36 3.55
N LEU A 189 16.86 -25.98 4.73
CA LEU A 189 15.77 -26.80 5.23
C LEU A 189 14.50 -25.94 5.44
N PRO A 190 13.31 -26.42 5.04
CA PRO A 190 12.05 -25.71 5.28
C PRO A 190 11.85 -25.31 6.75
N ALA A 191 12.38 -26.10 7.69
CA ALA A 191 12.31 -25.83 9.13
C ALA A 191 13.06 -24.56 9.58
N GLU A 192 13.92 -23.97 8.73
CA GLU A 192 14.57 -22.69 9.00
C GLU A 192 13.66 -21.49 8.69
N CYS A 193 12.65 -21.68 7.86
CA CYS A 193 11.54 -20.75 7.67
C CYS A 193 10.40 -21.20 8.59
N ASN A 194 10.43 -20.75 9.84
CA ASN A 194 9.54 -21.24 10.90
C ASN A 194 8.71 -20.13 11.56
N MET A 195 8.72 -18.92 11.00
CA MET A 195 7.95 -17.80 11.52
C MET A 195 6.59 -17.76 10.83
N ALA A 196 5.53 -17.73 11.63
CA ALA A 196 4.17 -17.61 11.13
C ALA A 196 3.92 -16.18 10.65
N CYS A 197 3.15 -16.00 9.58
CA CYS A 197 2.83 -14.69 9.05
C CYS A 197 2.06 -13.83 10.04
N SER A 198 2.36 -12.54 10.11
CA SER A 198 1.72 -11.62 11.06
C SER A 198 0.22 -11.43 10.84
N GLY A 199 -0.24 -11.56 9.59
CA GLY A 199 -1.65 -11.51 9.20
C GLY A 199 -2.33 -12.87 9.07
N ASN A 200 -1.56 -13.97 9.07
CA ASN A 200 -2.11 -15.31 9.00
C ASN A 200 -1.19 -16.36 9.65
N GLY A 201 -1.51 -16.73 10.89
CA GLY A 201 -0.71 -17.70 11.66
C GLY A 201 -0.66 -19.12 11.08
N ALA A 202 -1.48 -19.45 10.07
CA ALA A 202 -1.44 -20.74 9.37
C ALA A 202 -0.46 -20.78 8.19
N GLN A 203 0.12 -19.64 7.82
CA GLN A 203 1.11 -19.51 6.75
C GLN A 203 2.50 -19.27 7.32
N THR A 204 3.53 -19.68 6.56
CA THR A 204 4.93 -19.44 6.89
C THR A 204 5.45 -18.22 6.12
N CYS A 205 6.05 -17.28 6.85
CA CYS A 205 6.61 -16.03 6.34
C CYS A 205 8.09 -15.91 6.73
N GLY A 206 8.87 -16.89 6.30
CA GLY A 206 10.32 -16.91 6.50
C GLY A 206 10.76 -17.23 7.92
N GLY A 207 11.94 -16.70 8.27
CA GLY A 207 12.63 -16.83 9.54
C GLY A 207 13.68 -15.74 9.67
N SER A 208 14.56 -15.82 10.67
CA SER A 208 15.65 -14.85 10.81
C SER A 208 16.73 -15.08 9.74
N ASN A 209 16.96 -14.12 8.84
CA ASN A 209 17.82 -14.25 7.67
C ASN A 209 17.42 -15.41 6.75
N ARG A 210 16.11 -15.70 6.69
CA ARG A 210 15.52 -16.81 5.93
C ARG A 210 14.25 -16.35 5.24
N LEU A 211 14.22 -16.44 3.92
CA LEU A 211 13.06 -16.09 3.13
C LEU A 211 12.27 -17.36 2.76
N SER A 212 10.97 -17.34 2.99
CA SER A 212 10.05 -18.20 2.24
C SER A 212 9.87 -17.59 0.86
N VAL A 213 10.41 -18.20 -0.18
CA VAL A 213 10.49 -17.64 -1.54
C VAL A 213 9.41 -18.25 -2.42
N TYR A 214 8.83 -17.42 -3.26
CA TYR A 214 7.80 -17.78 -4.22
C TYR A 214 8.06 -17.10 -5.56
N GLN A 215 7.54 -17.70 -6.64
CA GLN A 215 7.61 -17.14 -7.98
C GLN A 215 6.25 -17.19 -8.68
N TRP A 216 5.82 -16.08 -9.27
CA TRP A 216 4.67 -16.02 -10.18
C TRP A 216 4.97 -16.70 -11.53
N VAL A 217 4.03 -17.51 -12.02
CA VAL A 217 4.09 -18.32 -13.25
C VAL A 217 2.80 -18.32 -14.06
#